data_AF-A0A959RH64-F1
#
_entry.id   AF-A0A959RH64-F1
#
_cell.length_a   1.000
_cell.length_b   1.000
_cell.length_c   1.000
_cell.angle_alpha   90.00
_cell.angle_beta   90.00
_cell.angle_gamma   90.00
#
_symmetry.space_group_name_H-M   'P 1'
#
loop_
_entity.id
_entity.type
_entity.pdbx_description
1 polymer ?
#
loop_
_entity_poly.entity_id
_entity_poly.type
_entity_poly.pdbx_seq_one_letter_code
_entity_poly.pdbx_strand_id
1 'polypeptide(L)'
;MDILTILIVVPLLTVIALALGKSKEQVRIAAAIGTGIQLILTFVLLFEYLGERSSGNIDEMLFMKSYVWFQTLNIFYTVGVDGISVSLIVLTGIILFTGVLASWKVEKMQKEFFASLIILATGVFGFFISLDLFTMFMFFEVAVIPMYLLIGIWGSGKKEYSAMKLTLMLMGASAVLLVGLLGVYTNSASFEGGPLTFNILEIAKINIPLASQMTFFPMVFIGFGVLGALFPFHTWSPDGHASAPTAVSMLHAGVLMKMGGYGCLRVAMYLMPEAASEMAWIFILLTSISIVYGAFGAIVQKDLKYINAYSSVSHCGLVLFAILMMNTTAM
;
A
#
# COMPACT_ATOMS: atom_id res chain seq x y z
N MET A 1 -9.53 9.31 21.05
CA MET A 1 -9.26 8.63 19.77
C MET A 1 -7.88 8.03 19.86
N ASP A 2 -7.69 6.81 19.37
CA ASP A 2 -6.37 6.18 19.30
C ASP A 2 -5.48 6.84 18.24
N ILE A 3 -4.17 6.73 18.42
CA ILE A 3 -3.16 7.36 17.56
C ILE A 3 -3.26 6.93 16.10
N LEU A 4 -3.63 5.67 15.84
CA LEU A 4 -3.72 5.11 14.49
C LEU A 4 -4.90 5.70 13.73
N THR A 5 -6.07 5.82 14.37
CA THR A 5 -7.26 6.44 13.75
C THR A 5 -7.04 7.92 13.48
N ILE A 6 -6.26 8.62 14.29
CA ILE A 6 -5.90 10.04 14.05
C ILE A 6 -5.14 10.19 12.72
N LEU A 7 -4.30 9.22 12.33
CA LEU A 7 -3.61 9.23 11.04
C LEU A 7 -4.56 9.17 9.84
N ILE A 8 -5.83 8.76 10.03
CA ILE A 8 -6.86 8.76 8.99
C ILE A 8 -7.70 10.05 9.06
N VAL A 9 -8.01 10.51 10.27
CA VAL A 9 -8.88 11.68 10.47
C VAL A 9 -8.19 12.98 10.10
N VAL A 10 -6.90 13.17 10.41
CA VAL A 10 -6.16 14.41 10.09
C VAL A 10 -6.11 14.69 8.59
N PRO A 11 -5.80 13.71 7.71
CA PRO A 11 -5.90 13.90 6.27
C PRO A 11 -7.31 14.32 5.81
N LEU A 12 -8.37 13.72 6.34
CA LEU A 12 -9.76 14.07 5.99
C LEU A 12 -10.10 15.50 6.40
N LEU A 13 -9.73 15.92 7.60
CA LEU A 13 -9.89 17.29 8.07
C LEU A 13 -9.08 18.27 7.20
N THR A 14 -7.89 17.87 6.77
CA THR A 14 -7.07 18.67 5.86
C THR A 14 -7.76 18.84 4.51
N VAL A 15 -8.34 17.78 3.94
CA VAL A 15 -9.12 17.87 2.69
C VAL A 15 -10.31 18.81 2.82
N ILE A 16 -11.03 18.77 3.95
CA ILE A 16 -12.13 19.70 4.24
C ILE A 16 -11.61 21.14 4.31
N ALA A 17 -10.49 21.37 5.00
CA ALA A 17 -9.86 22.70 5.07
C ALA A 17 -9.44 23.22 3.69
N LEU A 18 -8.93 22.35 2.81
CA LEU A 18 -8.60 22.70 1.42
C LEU A 18 -9.83 23.12 0.61
N ALA A 19 -10.97 22.45 0.81
CA ALA A 19 -12.21 22.78 0.12
C ALA A 19 -12.69 24.20 0.48
N LEU A 20 -12.55 24.59 1.75
CA LEU A 20 -12.94 25.91 2.28
C LEU A 20 -11.99 27.05 1.87
N GLY A 21 -10.74 26.75 1.51
CA GLY A 21 -9.76 27.76 1.09
C GLY A 21 -10.22 28.53 -0.15
N LYS A 22 -10.12 29.85 -0.17
CA LYS A 22 -10.56 30.69 -1.31
C LYS A 22 -9.41 31.11 -2.22
N SER A 23 -8.21 31.28 -1.66
CA SER A 23 -7.01 31.64 -2.43
C SER A 23 -6.08 30.44 -2.64
N LYS A 24 -5.23 30.51 -3.68
CA LYS A 24 -4.19 29.49 -3.93
C LYS A 24 -3.24 29.36 -2.74
N GLU A 25 -2.91 30.48 -2.09
CA GLU A 25 -2.03 30.51 -0.92
C GLU A 25 -2.66 29.80 0.28
N GLN A 26 -3.93 30.05 0.58
CA GLN A 26 -4.65 29.36 1.66
C GLN A 26 -4.65 27.84 1.46
N VAL A 27 -4.85 27.38 0.22
CA VAL A 27 -4.84 25.95 -0.11
C VAL A 27 -3.44 25.34 0.10
N ARG A 28 -2.37 26.03 -0.33
CA ARG A 28 -0.98 25.56 -0.14
C ARG A 28 -0.61 25.48 1.34
N ILE A 29 -0.95 26.52 2.11
CA ILE A 29 -0.67 26.60 3.54
C ILE A 29 -1.46 25.52 4.28
N ALA A 30 -2.76 25.35 3.99
CA ALA A 30 -3.56 24.30 4.60
C ALA A 30 -3.00 22.89 4.31
N ALA A 31 -2.57 22.63 3.06
CA ALA A 31 -1.95 21.36 2.69
C ALA A 31 -0.63 21.13 3.45
N ALA A 32 0.21 22.16 3.57
CA ALA A 32 1.49 22.07 4.27
C ALA A 32 1.32 21.90 5.79
N ILE A 33 0.39 22.63 6.41
CA ILE A 33 0.08 22.47 7.83
C ILE A 33 -0.50 21.08 8.11
N GLY A 34 -1.50 20.65 7.33
CA GLY A 34 -2.14 19.35 7.54
C GLY A 34 -1.17 18.17 7.37
N THR A 35 -0.35 18.19 6.32
CA THR A 35 0.67 17.15 6.11
C THR A 35 1.86 17.28 7.07
N GLY A 36 2.16 18.48 7.58
CA GLY A 36 3.13 18.70 8.65
C GLY A 36 2.68 18.12 9.99
N ILE A 37 1.41 18.31 10.36
CA ILE A 37 0.79 17.66 11.52
C ILE A 37 0.85 16.14 11.35
N GLN A 38 0.50 15.63 10.16
CA GLN A 38 0.58 14.20 9.85
C GLN A 38 2.01 13.67 10.04
N LEU A 39 3.02 14.37 9.53
CA LEU A 39 4.43 13.98 9.69
C LEU A 39 4.82 13.90 11.18
N ILE A 40 4.46 14.89 11.98
CA ILE A 40 4.72 14.89 13.43
C ILE A 40 4.06 13.67 14.07
N LEU A 41 2.80 13.37 13.74
CA LEU A 41 2.09 12.20 14.27
C LEU A 41 2.79 10.88 13.92
N THR A 42 3.35 10.75 12.71
CA THR A 42 4.11 9.53 12.35
C THR A 42 5.37 9.36 13.20
N PHE A 43 6.07 10.45 13.55
CA PHE A 43 7.22 10.38 14.45
C PHE A 43 6.82 10.15 15.90
N VAL A 44 5.70 10.73 16.35
CA VAL A 44 5.14 10.41 17.68
C VAL A 44 4.84 8.93 17.79
N LEU A 45 4.17 8.34 16.79
CA LEU A 45 3.93 6.89 16.72
C LEU A 45 5.23 6.08 16.78
N LEU A 46 6.28 6.52 16.07
CA LEU A 46 7.59 5.86 16.10
C LEU A 46 8.18 5.86 17.52
N PHE A 47 8.19 7.01 18.20
CA PHE A 47 8.75 7.11 19.55
C PHE A 47 7.92 6.34 20.58
N GLU A 48 6.60 6.36 20.48
CA GLU A 48 5.72 5.55 21.34
C GLU A 48 5.96 4.05 21.10
N TYR A 49 6.06 3.62 19.84
CA TYR A 49 6.36 2.23 19.48
C TYR A 49 7.72 1.77 20.03
N LEU A 50 8.77 2.58 19.85
CA LEU A 50 10.09 2.28 20.41
C LEU A 50 10.08 2.26 21.95
N GLY A 51 9.30 3.14 22.57
CA GLY A 51 9.06 3.18 24.01
C GLY A 51 8.49 1.85 24.51
N GLU A 52 7.39 1.38 23.92
CA GLU A 52 6.75 0.09 24.24
C GLU A 52 7.71 -1.09 24.06
N ARG A 53 8.47 -1.13 22.97
CA ARG A 53 9.49 -2.17 22.75
C ARG A 53 10.60 -2.11 23.79
N SER A 54 11.03 -0.91 24.19
CA SER A 54 12.06 -0.73 25.22
C SER A 54 11.59 -1.14 26.62
N SER A 55 10.28 -1.03 26.91
CA SER A 55 9.68 -1.51 28.16
C SER A 55 9.44 -3.02 28.20
N GLY A 56 9.82 -3.76 27.15
CA GLY A 56 9.69 -5.21 27.08
C GLY A 56 8.35 -5.70 26.55
N ASN A 57 7.56 -4.85 25.87
CA ASN A 57 6.32 -5.30 25.23
C ASN A 57 6.64 -6.16 23.99
N ILE A 58 6.27 -7.45 24.06
CA ILE A 58 6.53 -8.46 23.03
C ILE A 58 5.29 -8.81 22.18
N ASP A 59 4.19 -8.07 22.34
CA ASP A 59 2.99 -8.30 21.54
C ASP A 59 3.30 -8.09 20.04
N GLU A 60 2.79 -8.99 19.20
CA GLU A 60 3.01 -8.98 17.75
C GLU A 60 2.56 -7.65 17.13
N MET A 61 1.37 -7.19 17.52
CA MET A 61 0.79 -5.92 17.08
C MET A 61 0.55 -5.00 18.27
N LEU A 62 1.03 -3.76 18.18
CA LEU A 62 0.85 -2.72 19.19
C LEU A 62 -0.27 -1.74 18.82
N PHE A 63 -0.74 -1.01 19.82
CA PHE A 63 -1.78 0.01 19.71
C PHE A 63 -3.09 -0.52 19.10
N MET A 64 -3.39 -1.80 19.34
CA MET A 64 -4.55 -2.44 18.75
C MET A 64 -5.87 -1.85 19.25
N LYS A 65 -6.78 -1.58 18.31
CA LYS A 65 -8.17 -1.21 18.58
C LYS A 65 -9.08 -1.85 17.54
N SER A 66 -10.28 -2.25 17.96
CA SER A 66 -11.27 -2.86 17.07
C SER A 66 -12.65 -2.28 17.32
N TYR A 67 -13.33 -1.91 16.25
CA TYR A 67 -14.70 -1.43 16.26
C TYR A 67 -15.52 -2.19 15.22
N VAL A 68 -16.72 -2.64 15.60
CA VAL A 68 -17.64 -3.30 14.67
C VAL A 68 -18.02 -2.31 13.57
N TRP A 69 -17.75 -2.67 12.31
CA TRP A 69 -18.14 -1.83 11.18
C TRP A 69 -19.39 -2.40 10.49
N PHE A 70 -19.39 -3.70 10.16
CA PHE A 70 -20.56 -4.37 9.61
C PHE A 70 -20.74 -5.77 10.21
N GLN A 71 -21.67 -5.89 11.14
CA GLN A 71 -21.84 -7.07 11.99
C GLN A 71 -22.20 -8.34 11.21
N THR A 72 -23.04 -8.25 10.18
CA THR A 72 -23.55 -9.43 9.44
C THR A 72 -22.45 -10.20 8.71
N LEU A 73 -21.41 -9.51 8.23
CA LEU A 73 -20.25 -10.13 7.57
C LEU A 73 -19.02 -10.18 8.49
N ASN A 74 -19.21 -9.89 9.78
CA ASN A 74 -18.14 -9.86 10.77
C ASN A 74 -16.96 -8.96 10.34
N ILE A 75 -17.26 -7.79 9.75
CA ILE A 75 -16.26 -6.81 9.30
C ILE A 75 -16.01 -5.81 10.43
N PHE A 76 -14.73 -5.61 10.76
CA PHE A 76 -14.31 -4.67 11.79
C PHE A 76 -13.36 -3.63 11.21
N TYR A 77 -13.43 -2.42 11.77
CA TYR A 77 -12.31 -1.49 11.73
C TYR A 77 -11.32 -1.90 12.83
N THR A 78 -10.54 -2.94 12.56
CA THR A 78 -9.45 -3.39 13.43
C THR A 78 -8.15 -2.78 12.96
N VAL A 79 -7.50 -2.02 13.83
CA VAL A 79 -6.22 -1.38 13.58
C VAL A 79 -5.16 -1.87 14.56
N GLY A 80 -3.91 -1.86 14.12
CA GLY A 80 -2.72 -2.19 14.93
C GLY A 80 -1.46 -2.09 14.08
N VAL A 81 -0.29 -2.00 14.72
CA VAL A 81 0.98 -1.82 14.01
C VAL A 81 2.10 -2.65 14.62
N ASP A 82 2.97 -3.17 13.75
CA ASP A 82 4.27 -3.71 14.09
C ASP A 82 5.41 -2.82 13.56
N GLY A 83 6.65 -3.30 13.65
CA GLY A 83 7.83 -2.53 13.22
C GLY A 83 7.86 -2.23 11.73
N ILE A 84 7.34 -3.14 10.89
CA ILE A 84 7.26 -2.94 9.44
C ILE A 84 6.22 -1.86 9.12
N SER A 85 5.03 -1.95 9.72
CA SER A 85 3.97 -0.95 9.58
C SER A 85 4.45 0.43 10.00
N VAL A 86 5.07 0.56 11.18
CA VAL A 86 5.57 1.85 11.69
C VAL A 86 6.60 2.46 10.75
N SER A 87 7.55 1.65 10.24
CA SER A 87 8.58 2.13 9.31
C SER A 87 7.97 2.69 8.02
N LEU A 88 6.96 2.00 7.45
CA LEU A 88 6.28 2.43 6.23
C LEU A 88 5.36 3.65 6.48
N ILE A 89 4.74 3.75 7.65
CA ILE A 89 3.94 4.92 8.06
C ILE A 89 4.83 6.18 8.16
N VAL A 90 6.00 6.09 8.79
CA VAL A 90 6.96 7.21 8.87
C VAL A 90 7.43 7.62 7.48
N LEU A 91 7.78 6.65 6.63
CA LEU A 91 8.16 6.92 5.24
C LEU A 91 7.04 7.64 4.47
N THR A 92 5.79 7.23 4.68
CA THR A 92 4.59 7.88 4.10
C THR A 92 4.49 9.33 4.53
N GLY A 93 4.65 9.62 5.81
CA GLY A 93 4.63 10.99 6.35
C GLY A 93 5.68 11.88 5.70
N ILE A 94 6.93 11.40 5.63
CA ILE A 94 8.07 12.15 5.06
C ILE A 94 7.81 12.48 3.58
N ILE A 95 7.40 11.48 2.81
CA ILE A 95 7.19 11.62 1.36
C ILE A 95 5.98 12.49 1.06
N LEU A 96 4.88 12.35 1.82
CA LEU A 96 3.70 13.18 1.65
C LEU A 96 4.03 14.65 1.91
N PHE A 97 4.68 14.96 3.03
CA PHE A 97 5.02 16.33 3.41
C PHE A 97 5.95 16.98 2.38
N THR A 98 7.06 16.30 2.03
CA THR A 98 7.99 16.80 1.02
C THR A 98 7.36 16.89 -0.37
N GLY A 99 6.45 15.97 -0.72
CA GLY A 99 5.67 15.99 -1.95
C GLY A 99 4.73 17.21 -2.03
N VAL A 100 4.08 17.56 -0.93
CA VAL A 100 3.27 18.80 -0.86
C VAL A 100 4.16 20.01 -1.14
N LEU A 101 5.31 20.14 -0.46
CA LEU A 101 6.25 21.26 -0.67
C LEU A 101 6.76 21.33 -2.12
N ALA A 102 7.11 20.19 -2.72
CA ALA A 102 7.55 20.10 -4.10
C ALA A 102 6.46 20.51 -5.11
N SER A 103 5.18 20.42 -4.73
CA SER A 103 4.02 20.68 -5.59
C SER A 103 3.44 22.09 -5.45
N TRP A 104 4.10 22.99 -4.73
CA TRP A 104 3.60 24.38 -4.59
C TRP A 104 3.50 25.12 -5.93
N LYS A 105 4.26 24.69 -6.94
CA LYS A 105 4.22 25.23 -8.30
C LYS A 105 3.04 24.74 -9.15
N VAL A 106 2.20 23.82 -8.65
CA VAL A 106 1.00 23.38 -9.37
C VAL A 106 -0.02 24.51 -9.42
N GLU A 107 -0.39 24.94 -10.64
CA GLU A 107 -1.32 26.06 -10.84
C GLU A 107 -2.74 25.62 -11.21
N LYS A 108 -2.84 24.58 -12.04
CA LYS A 108 -4.12 24.04 -12.52
C LYS A 108 -4.79 23.25 -11.40
N MET A 109 -6.05 23.57 -11.09
CA MET A 109 -6.90 22.77 -10.17
C MET A 109 -6.18 22.40 -8.87
N GLN A 110 -5.58 23.41 -8.22
CA GLN A 110 -4.67 23.18 -7.11
C GLN A 110 -5.35 22.53 -5.89
N LYS A 111 -6.64 22.83 -5.67
CA LYS A 111 -7.41 22.22 -4.59
C LYS A 111 -7.58 20.73 -4.82
N GLU A 112 -8.01 20.37 -6.03
CA GLU A 112 -8.27 19.00 -6.45
C GLU A 112 -6.98 18.19 -6.49
N PHE A 113 -5.85 18.80 -6.87
CA PHE A 113 -4.54 18.16 -6.82
C PHE A 113 -4.15 17.76 -5.38
N PHE A 114 -4.15 18.72 -4.44
CA PHE A 114 -3.77 18.44 -3.07
C PHE A 114 -4.78 17.54 -2.36
N ALA A 115 -6.08 17.71 -2.62
CA ALA A 115 -7.10 16.82 -2.09
C ALA A 115 -6.88 15.37 -2.57
N SER A 116 -6.65 15.17 -3.87
CA SER A 116 -6.39 13.84 -4.42
C SER A 116 -5.11 13.21 -3.86
N LEU A 117 -4.05 14.01 -3.69
CA LEU A 117 -2.78 13.55 -3.11
C LEU A 117 -2.94 13.13 -1.64
N ILE A 118 -3.72 13.89 -0.85
CA ILE A 118 -3.95 13.61 0.56
C ILE A 118 -4.91 12.43 0.74
N ILE A 119 -5.96 12.31 -0.10
CA ILE A 119 -6.85 11.13 -0.11
C ILE A 119 -6.05 9.88 -0.44
N LEU A 120 -5.17 9.94 -1.43
CA LEU A 120 -4.26 8.85 -1.77
C LEU A 120 -3.45 8.42 -0.54
N ALA A 121 -2.81 9.38 0.14
CA ALA A 121 -2.00 9.09 1.31
C ALA A 121 -2.84 8.56 2.49
N THR A 122 -4.10 8.98 2.61
CA THR A 122 -5.05 8.42 3.60
C THR A 122 -5.26 6.93 3.36
N GLY A 123 -5.42 6.52 2.10
CA GLY A 123 -5.45 5.10 1.72
C GLY A 123 -4.17 4.37 2.12
N VAL A 124 -3.01 4.97 1.88
CA VAL A 124 -1.71 4.38 2.25
C VAL A 124 -1.58 4.21 3.77
N PHE A 125 -1.90 5.23 4.57
CA PHE A 125 -1.89 5.12 6.03
C PHE A 125 -2.87 4.05 6.51
N GLY A 126 -4.10 4.07 5.98
CA GLY A 126 -5.15 3.11 6.33
C GLY A 126 -4.76 1.67 6.05
N PHE A 127 -4.07 1.43 4.92
CA PHE A 127 -3.59 0.11 4.55
C PHE A 127 -2.59 -0.45 5.58
N PHE A 128 -1.61 0.35 6.03
CA PHE A 128 -0.57 -0.12 6.95
C PHE A 128 -1.01 -0.27 8.40
N ILE A 129 -2.12 0.35 8.80
CA ILE A 129 -2.69 0.18 10.14
C ILE A 129 -3.75 -0.91 10.20
N SER A 130 -4.29 -1.38 9.06
CA SER A 130 -5.43 -2.29 9.05
C SER A 130 -5.03 -3.74 9.34
N LEU A 131 -5.79 -4.39 10.22
CA LEU A 131 -5.68 -5.82 10.54
C LEU A 131 -6.94 -6.62 10.16
N ASP A 132 -7.86 -5.99 9.44
CA ASP A 132 -9.04 -6.62 8.85
C ASP A 132 -8.90 -6.57 7.32
N LEU A 133 -9.00 -7.71 6.65
CA LEU A 133 -8.75 -7.86 5.22
C LEU A 133 -9.69 -7.00 4.36
N PHE A 134 -10.95 -6.84 4.75
CA PHE A 134 -11.90 -6.02 4.01
C PHE A 134 -11.54 -4.54 4.14
N THR A 135 -11.27 -4.09 5.37
CA THR A 135 -10.85 -2.71 5.64
C THR A 135 -9.52 -2.38 4.96
N MET A 136 -8.56 -3.32 5.00
CA MET A 136 -7.27 -3.21 4.32
C MET A 136 -7.45 -3.07 2.80
N PHE A 137 -8.30 -3.91 2.18
CA PHE A 137 -8.62 -3.80 0.75
C PHE A 137 -9.31 -2.48 0.39
N MET A 138 -10.22 -1.99 1.24
CA MET A 138 -10.86 -0.69 1.02
C MET A 138 -9.85 0.45 1.00
N PHE A 139 -8.91 0.48 1.95
CA PHE A 139 -7.83 1.48 1.95
C PHE A 139 -6.83 1.30 0.80
N PHE A 140 -6.57 0.06 0.38
CA PHE A 140 -5.80 -0.24 -0.82
C PHE A 140 -6.42 0.44 -2.06
N GLU A 141 -7.73 0.29 -2.27
CA GLU A 141 -8.44 0.94 -3.39
C GLU A 141 -8.45 2.47 -3.25
N VAL A 142 -8.64 3.00 -2.04
CA VAL A 142 -8.54 4.45 -1.78
C VAL A 142 -7.15 5.01 -2.12
N ALA A 143 -6.08 4.22 -1.97
CA ALA A 143 -4.74 4.61 -2.38
C ALA A 143 -4.55 4.54 -3.92
N VAL A 144 -5.19 3.59 -4.60
CA VAL A 144 -5.01 3.38 -6.04
C VAL A 144 -5.84 4.36 -6.87
N ILE A 145 -7.12 4.57 -6.55
CA ILE A 145 -8.07 5.34 -7.37
C ILE A 145 -7.59 6.77 -7.67
N PRO A 146 -7.14 7.58 -6.68
CA PRO A 146 -6.72 8.96 -6.95
C PRO A 146 -5.49 9.05 -7.87
N MET A 147 -4.69 7.98 -7.97
CA MET A 147 -3.51 7.97 -8.82
C MET A 147 -3.85 8.17 -10.29
N TYR A 148 -4.98 7.59 -10.74
CA TYR A 148 -5.49 7.81 -12.10
C TYR A 148 -5.70 9.29 -12.39
N LEU A 149 -6.40 9.99 -11.48
CA LEU A 149 -6.70 11.42 -11.62
C LEU A 149 -5.42 12.25 -11.57
N LEU A 150 -4.54 11.94 -10.62
CA LEU A 150 -3.27 12.63 -10.41
C LEU A 150 -2.37 12.58 -11.66
N ILE A 151 -2.32 11.44 -12.35
CA ILE A 151 -1.54 11.30 -13.60
C ILE A 151 -2.30 11.86 -14.80
N GLY A 152 -3.58 11.51 -14.98
CA GLY A 152 -4.34 11.90 -16.17
C GLY A 152 -4.55 13.41 -16.30
N ILE A 153 -4.76 14.12 -15.20
CA ILE A 153 -5.04 15.56 -15.21
C ILE A 153 -3.74 16.38 -15.17
N TRP A 154 -2.82 16.04 -14.26
CA TRP A 154 -1.62 16.84 -13.95
C TRP A 154 -0.31 16.27 -14.47
N GLY A 155 -0.30 15.05 -15.02
CA GLY A 155 0.89 14.42 -15.57
C GLY A 155 1.45 15.12 -16.82
N SER A 156 2.55 14.55 -17.32
CA SER A 156 3.29 15.01 -18.50
C SER A 156 3.42 13.89 -19.54
N GLY A 157 3.74 14.24 -20.80
CA GLY A 157 3.92 13.25 -21.85
C GLY A 157 2.61 12.58 -22.26
N LYS A 158 2.64 11.26 -22.48
CA LYS A 158 1.46 10.45 -22.86
C LYS A 158 0.59 10.12 -21.64
N LYS A 159 0.26 11.12 -20.83
CA LYS A 159 -0.33 10.95 -19.50
C LYS A 159 -1.68 10.23 -19.51
N GLU A 160 -2.53 10.45 -20.51
CA GLU A 160 -3.83 9.79 -20.63
C GLU A 160 -3.66 8.29 -20.88
N TYR A 161 -2.71 7.91 -21.76
CA TYR A 161 -2.35 6.51 -22.00
C TYR A 161 -1.74 5.86 -20.76
N SER A 162 -0.77 6.53 -20.12
CA SER A 162 -0.13 6.02 -18.90
C SER A 162 -1.13 5.83 -17.76
N ALA A 163 -2.02 6.81 -17.55
CA ALA A 163 -3.05 6.74 -16.52
C ALA A 163 -4.05 5.60 -16.79
N MET A 164 -4.50 5.45 -18.04
CA MET A 164 -5.42 4.35 -18.42
C MET A 164 -4.76 2.98 -18.25
N LYS A 165 -3.53 2.81 -18.75
CA LYS A 165 -2.78 1.56 -18.62
C LYS A 165 -2.58 1.17 -17.15
N LEU A 166 -2.16 2.12 -16.32
CA LEU A 166 -2.02 1.93 -14.88
C LEU A 166 -3.33 1.50 -14.24
N THR A 167 -4.41 2.21 -14.53
CA THR A 167 -5.72 1.93 -13.93
C THR A 167 -6.22 0.55 -14.32
N LEU A 168 -6.17 0.18 -15.60
CA LEU A 168 -6.63 -1.13 -16.06
C LEU A 168 -5.79 -2.28 -15.47
N MET A 169 -4.47 -2.12 -15.38
CA MET A 169 -3.61 -3.16 -14.81
C MET A 169 -3.81 -3.31 -13.31
N LEU A 170 -3.90 -2.19 -12.57
CA LEU A 170 -4.10 -2.23 -11.12
C LEU A 170 -5.51 -2.69 -10.75
N MET A 171 -6.57 -2.21 -11.42
CA MET A 171 -7.94 -2.67 -11.17
C MET A 171 -8.13 -4.14 -11.52
N GLY A 172 -7.47 -4.62 -12.59
CA GLY A 172 -7.46 -6.04 -12.93
C GLY A 172 -6.81 -6.89 -11.82
N ALA A 173 -5.69 -6.42 -11.27
CA ALA A 173 -5.04 -7.06 -10.13
C ALA A 173 -5.89 -6.98 -8.85
N SER A 174 -6.54 -5.85 -8.58
CA SER A 174 -7.47 -5.68 -7.47
C SER A 174 -8.65 -6.64 -7.54
N ALA A 175 -9.19 -6.90 -8.73
CA ALA A 175 -10.26 -7.87 -8.91
C ALA A 175 -9.80 -9.30 -8.57
N VAL A 176 -8.61 -9.69 -9.03
CA VAL A 176 -8.00 -10.99 -8.68
C VAL A 176 -7.71 -11.07 -7.18
N LEU A 177 -7.18 -9.99 -6.60
CA LEU A 177 -6.93 -9.87 -5.17
C LEU A 177 -8.22 -10.08 -4.36
N LEU A 178 -9.30 -9.40 -4.73
CA LEU A 178 -10.59 -9.50 -4.05
C LEU A 178 -11.12 -10.95 -4.06
N VAL A 179 -11.01 -11.66 -5.19
CA VAL A 179 -11.38 -13.08 -5.25
C VAL A 179 -10.53 -13.91 -4.28
N GLY A 180 -9.22 -13.67 -4.23
CA GLY A 180 -8.33 -14.32 -3.28
C GLY A 180 -8.69 -14.04 -1.81
N LEU A 181 -8.97 -12.77 -1.47
CA LEU A 181 -9.36 -12.36 -0.11
C LEU A 181 -10.71 -12.97 0.31
N LEU A 182 -11.68 -13.04 -0.60
CA LEU A 182 -12.95 -13.71 -0.34
C LEU A 182 -12.78 -15.23 -0.18
N GLY A 183 -11.85 -15.84 -0.92
CA GLY A 183 -11.46 -17.24 -0.74
C GLY A 183 -10.83 -17.52 0.62
N VAL A 184 -9.99 -16.60 1.12
CA VAL A 184 -9.45 -16.67 2.49
C VAL A 184 -10.59 -16.51 3.51
N TYR A 185 -11.49 -15.54 3.31
CA TYR A 185 -12.64 -15.31 4.18
C TYR A 185 -13.56 -16.54 4.27
N THR A 186 -13.83 -17.25 3.17
CA THR A 186 -14.69 -18.45 3.22
C THR A 186 -14.03 -19.64 3.93
N ASN A 187 -12.70 -19.60 4.13
CA ASN A 187 -11.93 -20.59 4.89
C ASN A 187 -11.53 -20.07 6.28
N SER A 188 -12.11 -18.96 6.76
CA SER A 188 -11.75 -18.30 8.02
C SER A 188 -12.55 -18.77 9.25
N ALA A 189 -13.35 -19.82 9.14
CA ALA A 189 -14.09 -20.34 10.29
C ALA A 189 -13.16 -21.16 11.20
N SER A 190 -13.16 -20.88 12.52
CA SER A 190 -12.29 -21.61 13.48
C SER A 190 -12.70 -23.07 13.71
N PHE A 191 -13.95 -23.42 13.38
CA PHE A 191 -14.51 -24.77 13.42
C PHE A 191 -15.60 -24.89 12.36
N GLU A 192 -15.99 -26.12 11.99
CA GLU A 192 -17.05 -26.34 10.99
C GLU A 192 -18.35 -25.63 11.40
N GLY A 193 -18.81 -24.68 10.57
CA GLY A 193 -20.01 -23.88 10.83
C GLY A 193 -19.81 -22.71 11.81
N GLY A 194 -18.59 -22.42 12.25
CA GLY A 194 -18.25 -21.23 13.03
C GLY A 194 -18.39 -19.93 12.22
N PRO A 195 -18.40 -18.76 12.90
CA PRO A 195 -18.48 -17.48 12.21
C PRO A 195 -17.21 -17.24 11.37
N LEU A 196 -17.41 -16.72 10.16
CA LEU A 196 -16.32 -16.24 9.30
C LEU A 196 -15.81 -14.90 9.83
N THR A 197 -14.54 -14.58 9.57
CA THR A 197 -13.89 -13.35 10.03
C THR A 197 -12.95 -12.79 8.96
N PHE A 198 -12.85 -11.47 8.88
CA PHE A 198 -11.85 -10.80 8.06
C PHE A 198 -10.60 -10.44 8.87
N ASN A 199 -10.54 -10.72 10.17
CA ASN A 199 -9.42 -10.37 11.04
C ASN A 199 -8.19 -11.24 10.75
N ILE A 200 -7.10 -10.62 10.30
CA ILE A 200 -5.85 -11.27 9.90
C ILE A 200 -5.28 -12.14 11.03
N LEU A 201 -5.29 -11.64 12.27
CA LEU A 201 -4.71 -12.35 13.42
C LEU A 201 -5.57 -13.53 13.89
N GLU A 202 -6.88 -13.49 13.64
CA GLU A 202 -7.78 -14.61 13.90
C GLU A 202 -7.61 -15.68 12.83
N ILE A 203 -7.58 -15.28 11.55
CA ILE A 203 -7.39 -16.18 10.42
C ILE A 203 -6.05 -16.91 10.52
N ALA A 204 -4.99 -16.23 10.93
CA ALA A 204 -3.65 -16.83 11.07
C ALA A 204 -3.59 -17.98 12.09
N LYS A 205 -4.57 -18.08 13.00
CA LYS A 205 -4.67 -19.18 13.98
C LYS A 205 -5.44 -20.37 13.44
N ILE A 206 -6.00 -20.26 12.24
CA ILE A 206 -6.86 -21.27 11.60
C ILE A 206 -6.03 -22.03 10.59
N ASN A 207 -6.21 -23.36 10.57
CA ASN A 207 -5.58 -24.20 9.57
C ASN A 207 -6.40 -24.21 8.28
N ILE A 208 -6.07 -23.31 7.35
CA ILE A 208 -6.68 -23.30 6.01
C ILE A 208 -6.21 -24.55 5.25
N PRO A 209 -7.12 -25.38 4.70
CA PRO A 209 -6.72 -26.58 3.96
C PRO A 209 -5.74 -26.26 2.82
N LEU A 210 -4.70 -27.08 2.64
CA LEU A 210 -3.67 -26.87 1.62
C LEU A 210 -4.25 -26.66 0.21
N ALA A 211 -5.30 -27.39 -0.18
CA ALA A 211 -5.96 -27.21 -1.47
C ALA A 211 -6.53 -25.79 -1.66
N SER A 212 -7.12 -25.21 -0.61
CA SER A 212 -7.60 -23.83 -0.59
C SER A 212 -6.42 -22.85 -0.65
N GLN A 213 -5.36 -23.09 0.14
CA GLN A 213 -4.15 -22.27 0.09
C GLN A 213 -3.55 -22.25 -1.32
N MET A 214 -3.36 -23.40 -1.96
CA MET A 214 -2.80 -23.53 -3.32
C MET A 214 -3.66 -22.84 -4.39
N THR A 215 -4.97 -22.70 -4.14
CA THR A 215 -5.90 -22.01 -5.05
C THR A 215 -5.84 -20.49 -4.88
N PHE A 216 -5.90 -20.00 -3.65
CA PHE A 216 -6.05 -18.58 -3.37
C PHE A 216 -4.72 -17.83 -3.18
N PHE A 217 -3.66 -18.51 -2.74
CA PHE A 217 -2.32 -17.94 -2.62
C PHE A 217 -1.84 -17.23 -3.88
N PRO A 218 -1.85 -17.84 -5.09
CA PRO A 218 -1.42 -17.14 -6.29
C PRO A 218 -2.29 -15.92 -6.62
N MET A 219 -3.58 -15.94 -6.30
CA MET A 219 -4.48 -14.79 -6.53
C MET A 219 -4.12 -13.62 -5.62
N VAL A 220 -3.93 -13.87 -4.32
CA VAL A 220 -3.56 -12.84 -3.34
C VAL A 220 -2.14 -12.34 -3.60
N PHE A 221 -1.18 -13.24 -3.85
CA PHE A 221 0.21 -12.88 -4.10
C PHE A 221 0.36 -12.10 -5.41
N ILE A 222 -0.27 -12.53 -6.52
CA ILE A 222 -0.23 -11.78 -7.78
C ILE A 222 -0.97 -10.45 -7.61
N GLY A 223 -2.13 -10.43 -6.95
CA GLY A 223 -2.91 -9.22 -6.71
C GLY A 223 -2.09 -8.10 -6.06
N PHE A 224 -1.41 -8.39 -4.95
CA PHE A 224 -0.47 -7.45 -4.33
C PHE A 224 0.82 -7.27 -5.15
N GLY A 225 1.33 -8.34 -5.73
CA GLY A 225 2.56 -8.36 -6.51
C GLY A 225 2.51 -7.46 -7.75
N VAL A 226 1.36 -7.32 -8.42
CA VAL A 226 1.21 -6.38 -9.55
C VAL A 226 1.45 -4.94 -9.09
N LEU A 227 0.98 -4.55 -7.90
CA LEU A 227 1.28 -3.22 -7.34
C LEU A 227 2.77 -3.07 -7.00
N GLY A 228 3.42 -4.16 -6.58
CA GLY A 228 4.88 -4.27 -6.44
C GLY A 228 5.66 -4.41 -7.76
N ALA A 229 4.98 -4.23 -8.91
CA ALA A 229 5.55 -4.40 -10.25
C ALA A 229 6.20 -5.78 -10.51
N LEU A 230 5.53 -6.86 -10.09
CA LEU A 230 5.90 -8.23 -10.39
C LEU A 230 5.83 -8.53 -11.90
N PHE A 231 6.84 -9.22 -12.44
CA PHE A 231 6.82 -9.75 -13.80
C PHE A 231 5.73 -10.84 -13.97
N PRO A 232 4.98 -10.87 -15.10
CA PRO A 232 5.07 -10.00 -16.27
C PRO A 232 4.22 -8.70 -16.19
N PHE A 233 3.58 -8.46 -15.06
CA PHE A 233 2.60 -7.39 -14.86
C PHE A 233 3.20 -6.03 -14.46
N HIS A 234 4.49 -5.80 -14.73
CA HIS A 234 5.20 -4.59 -14.28
C HIS A 234 5.08 -3.39 -15.23
N THR A 235 4.58 -3.60 -16.47
CA THR A 235 4.72 -2.61 -17.56
C THR A 235 3.96 -1.30 -17.33
N TRP A 236 2.99 -1.26 -16.42
CA TRP A 236 2.31 -0.03 -16.03
C TRP A 236 3.22 0.92 -15.22
N SER A 237 4.16 0.39 -14.44
CA SER A 237 4.96 1.15 -13.49
C SER A 237 5.87 2.16 -14.21
N PRO A 238 6.71 1.78 -15.21
CA PRO A 238 7.55 2.73 -15.94
C PRO A 238 6.78 3.89 -16.58
N ASP A 239 5.69 3.56 -17.28
CA ASP A 239 4.83 4.56 -17.93
C ASP A 239 4.14 5.47 -16.90
N GLY A 240 3.70 4.92 -15.77
CA GLY A 240 3.08 5.67 -14.68
C GLY A 240 4.06 6.66 -14.02
N HIS A 241 5.26 6.22 -13.66
CA HIS A 241 6.28 7.08 -13.03
C HIS A 241 6.76 8.20 -13.93
N ALA A 242 6.99 7.90 -15.22
CA ALA A 242 7.48 8.88 -16.18
C ALA A 242 6.46 10.01 -16.41
N SER A 243 5.19 9.65 -16.47
CA SER A 243 4.09 10.59 -16.70
C SER A 243 3.62 11.30 -15.43
N ALA A 244 3.87 10.75 -14.24
CA ALA A 244 3.40 11.33 -12.99
C ALA A 244 4.05 12.70 -12.65
N PRO A 245 3.29 13.63 -12.04
CA PRO A 245 3.86 14.81 -11.38
C PRO A 245 4.87 14.40 -10.29
N THR A 246 5.81 15.29 -9.95
CA THR A 246 6.91 14.99 -9.03
C THR A 246 6.45 14.35 -7.71
N ALA A 247 5.51 14.98 -6.99
CA ALA A 247 5.03 14.45 -5.71
C ALA A 247 4.27 13.12 -5.84
N VAL A 248 3.54 12.95 -6.94
CA VAL A 248 2.81 11.71 -7.23
C VAL A 248 3.79 10.59 -7.51
N SER A 249 4.85 10.86 -8.29
CA SER A 249 5.92 9.90 -8.57
C SER A 249 6.69 9.54 -7.29
N MET A 250 6.98 10.53 -6.43
CA MET A 250 7.61 10.31 -5.11
C MET A 250 6.76 9.40 -4.22
N LEU A 251 5.46 9.68 -4.08
CA LEU A 251 4.55 8.87 -3.25
C LEU A 251 4.35 7.47 -3.84
N HIS A 252 4.30 7.39 -5.17
CA HIS A 252 4.16 6.14 -5.90
C HIS A 252 5.37 5.22 -5.70
N ALA A 253 6.57 5.68 -6.07
CA ALA A 253 7.80 4.88 -5.96
C ALA A 253 8.17 4.68 -4.50
N GLY A 254 7.95 5.71 -3.69
CA GLY A 254 8.33 5.78 -2.29
C GLY A 254 7.55 4.84 -1.40
N VAL A 255 6.23 4.74 -1.57
CA VAL A 255 5.38 3.99 -0.64
C VAL A 255 4.34 3.09 -1.29
N LEU A 256 3.61 3.53 -2.32
CA LEU A 256 2.55 2.69 -2.90
C LEU A 256 3.05 1.35 -3.39
N MET A 257 4.20 1.30 -4.06
CA MET A 257 4.78 0.02 -4.48
C MET A 257 5.18 -0.88 -3.30
N LYS A 258 5.44 -0.31 -2.11
CA LYS A 258 5.72 -1.08 -0.89
C LYS A 258 4.47 -1.71 -0.31
N MET A 259 3.28 -1.19 -0.60
CA MET A 259 2.02 -1.84 -0.22
C MET A 259 1.92 -3.23 -0.88
N GLY A 260 2.46 -3.40 -2.08
CA GLY A 260 2.51 -4.71 -2.75
C GLY A 260 3.33 -5.73 -1.96
N GLY A 261 4.60 -5.42 -1.65
CA GLY A 261 5.45 -6.30 -0.84
C GLY A 261 4.87 -6.54 0.57
N TYR A 262 4.34 -5.49 1.21
CA TYR A 262 3.70 -5.59 2.51
C TYR A 262 2.47 -6.52 2.47
N GLY A 263 1.60 -6.41 1.47
CA GLY A 263 0.44 -7.28 1.31
C GLY A 263 0.82 -8.73 1.01
N CYS A 264 1.83 -8.95 0.15
CA CYS A 264 2.38 -10.29 -0.08
C CYS A 264 2.86 -10.93 1.24
N LEU A 265 3.60 -10.19 2.06
CA LEU A 265 4.12 -10.69 3.33
C LEU A 265 3.00 -10.89 4.37
N ARG A 266 2.24 -9.84 4.68
CA ARG A 266 1.26 -9.79 5.78
C ARG A 266 0.01 -10.62 5.54
N VAL A 267 -0.37 -10.81 4.27
CA VAL A 267 -1.62 -11.49 3.91
C VAL A 267 -1.33 -12.79 3.21
N ALA A 268 -0.67 -12.76 2.04
CA ALA A 268 -0.52 -13.97 1.24
C ALA A 268 0.32 -15.01 1.96
N MET A 269 1.54 -14.66 2.37
CA MET A 269 2.48 -15.59 2.99
C MET A 269 2.10 -15.94 4.43
N TYR A 270 1.67 -14.93 5.21
CA TYR A 270 1.32 -15.13 6.62
C TYR A 270 0.07 -16.01 6.80
N LEU A 271 -0.96 -15.84 5.97
CA LEU A 271 -2.21 -16.61 6.09
C LEU A 271 -2.20 -17.94 5.34
N MET A 272 -1.30 -18.11 4.35
CA MET A 272 -1.21 -19.33 3.53
C MET A 272 0.26 -19.81 3.43
N PRO A 273 0.90 -20.15 4.57
CA PRO A 273 2.33 -20.42 4.62
C PRO A 273 2.75 -21.70 3.89
N GLU A 274 1.89 -22.73 3.83
CA GLU A 274 2.22 -23.98 3.15
C GLU A 274 2.24 -23.78 1.63
N ALA A 275 1.23 -23.10 1.07
CA ALA A 275 1.25 -22.74 -0.35
C ALA A 275 2.39 -21.77 -0.69
N ALA A 276 2.72 -20.85 0.23
CA ALA A 276 3.89 -20.00 0.07
C ALA A 276 5.18 -20.82 -0.08
N SER A 277 5.36 -21.87 0.74
CA SER A 277 6.52 -22.76 0.65
C SER A 277 6.52 -23.60 -0.63
N GLU A 278 5.41 -24.24 -0.97
CA GLU A 278 5.27 -25.12 -2.14
C GLU A 278 5.41 -24.37 -3.47
N MET A 279 4.88 -23.14 -3.54
CA MET A 279 4.87 -22.31 -4.75
C MET A 279 6.00 -21.27 -4.78
N ALA A 280 6.85 -21.19 -3.74
CA ALA A 280 7.92 -20.19 -3.62
C ALA A 280 8.78 -20.12 -4.88
N TRP A 281 9.16 -21.29 -5.42
CA TRP A 281 10.04 -21.37 -6.60
C TRP A 281 9.47 -20.65 -7.83
N ILE A 282 8.13 -20.65 -8.02
CA ILE A 282 7.46 -19.96 -9.13
C ILE A 282 7.66 -18.46 -8.97
N PHE A 283 7.37 -17.94 -7.79
CA PHE A 283 7.45 -16.51 -7.53
C PHE A 283 8.90 -16.02 -7.40
N ILE A 284 9.82 -16.86 -6.94
CA ILE A 284 11.27 -16.61 -6.98
C ILE A 284 11.73 -16.46 -8.43
N LEU A 285 11.26 -17.32 -9.33
CA LEU A 285 11.57 -17.20 -10.76
C LEU A 285 11.02 -15.88 -11.34
N LEU A 286 9.76 -15.54 -11.08
CA LEU A 286 9.15 -14.30 -11.55
C LEU A 286 9.83 -13.05 -10.99
N THR A 287 10.17 -13.05 -9.71
CA THR A 287 10.87 -11.91 -9.07
C THR A 287 12.31 -11.81 -9.56
N SER A 288 13.01 -12.92 -9.79
CA SER A 288 14.32 -12.95 -10.44
C SER A 288 14.28 -12.32 -11.83
N ILE A 289 13.28 -12.66 -12.64
CA ILE A 289 13.09 -12.04 -13.95
C ILE A 289 12.82 -10.54 -13.79
N SER A 290 12.02 -10.13 -12.80
CA SER A 290 11.74 -8.70 -12.54
C SER A 290 13.01 -7.92 -12.21
N ILE A 291 13.91 -8.51 -11.41
CA ILE A 291 15.20 -7.91 -11.03
C ILE A 291 16.06 -7.69 -12.27
N VAL A 292 16.29 -8.75 -13.04
CA VAL A 292 17.17 -8.74 -14.22
C VAL A 292 16.58 -7.88 -15.34
N TYR A 293 15.29 -8.06 -15.64
CA TYR A 293 14.59 -7.29 -16.67
C TYR A 293 14.50 -5.81 -16.31
N GLY A 294 14.22 -5.47 -15.05
CA GLY A 294 14.21 -4.09 -14.58
C GLY A 294 15.59 -3.42 -14.75
N ALA A 295 16.67 -4.14 -14.42
CA ALA A 295 18.03 -3.63 -14.56
C ALA A 295 18.42 -3.38 -16.03
N PHE A 296 18.22 -4.37 -16.92
CA PHE A 296 18.48 -4.19 -18.35
C PHE A 296 17.56 -3.15 -18.99
N GLY A 297 16.29 -3.13 -18.56
CA GLY A 297 15.30 -2.15 -18.96
C GLY A 297 15.77 -0.72 -18.66
N ALA A 298 16.38 -0.49 -17.50
CA ALA A 298 16.94 0.82 -17.13
C ALA A 298 18.15 1.23 -18.00
N ILE A 299 19.06 0.31 -18.31
CA ILE A 299 20.28 0.58 -19.09
C ILE A 299 19.95 1.10 -20.50
N VAL A 300 18.88 0.60 -21.12
CA VAL A 300 18.49 1.00 -22.48
C VAL A 300 17.71 2.32 -22.54
N GLN A 301 17.24 2.84 -21.41
CA GLN A 301 16.48 4.10 -21.39
C GLN A 301 17.40 5.31 -21.55
N LYS A 302 16.89 6.32 -22.24
CA LYS A 302 17.53 7.64 -22.38
C LYS A 302 16.89 8.72 -21.51
N ASP A 303 15.68 8.48 -21.02
CA ASP A 303 14.93 9.40 -20.18
C ASP A 303 15.17 9.06 -18.69
N LEU A 304 15.57 10.05 -17.90
CA LEU A 304 15.92 9.87 -16.49
C LEU A 304 14.75 9.35 -15.64
N LYS A 305 13.51 9.75 -15.93
CA LYS A 305 12.36 9.25 -15.19
C LYS A 305 12.11 7.78 -15.50
N TYR A 306 12.27 7.37 -16.76
CA TYR A 306 12.18 5.96 -17.15
C TYR A 306 13.31 5.11 -16.57
N ILE A 307 14.56 5.62 -16.52
CA ILE A 307 15.68 4.94 -15.84
C ILE A 307 15.32 4.65 -14.38
N ASN A 308 14.87 5.67 -13.64
CA ASN A 308 14.50 5.52 -12.23
C ASN A 308 13.29 4.60 -12.02
N ALA A 309 12.34 4.60 -12.96
CA ALA A 309 11.17 3.75 -12.87
C ALA A 309 11.51 2.27 -13.10
N TYR A 310 12.34 1.95 -14.11
CA TYR A 310 12.81 0.58 -14.32
C TYR A 310 13.72 0.10 -13.19
N SER A 311 14.55 0.99 -12.62
CA SER A 311 15.29 0.69 -11.39
C SER A 311 14.34 0.34 -10.23
N SER A 312 13.22 1.06 -10.09
CA SER A 312 12.20 0.77 -9.07
C SER A 312 11.56 -0.62 -9.25
N VAL A 313 11.30 -1.04 -10.50
CA VAL A 313 10.83 -2.41 -10.81
C VAL A 313 11.85 -3.45 -10.33
N SER A 314 13.14 -3.23 -10.62
CA SER A 314 14.21 -4.13 -10.18
C SER A 314 14.28 -4.24 -8.65
N HIS A 315 14.29 -3.10 -7.95
CA HIS A 315 14.35 -3.05 -6.49
C HIS A 315 13.10 -3.62 -5.79
N CYS A 316 11.90 -3.40 -6.33
CA CYS A 316 10.70 -4.04 -5.79
C CYS A 316 10.73 -5.56 -6.03
N GLY A 317 11.28 -6.00 -7.18
CA GLY A 317 11.59 -7.40 -7.43
C GLY A 317 12.51 -8.00 -6.37
N LEU A 318 13.54 -7.27 -5.93
CA LEU A 318 14.44 -7.71 -4.83
C LEU A 318 13.68 -7.89 -3.51
N VAL A 319 12.77 -6.98 -3.17
CA VAL A 319 11.96 -7.08 -1.94
C VAL A 319 11.08 -8.33 -1.97
N LEU A 320 10.36 -8.53 -3.07
CA LEU A 320 9.49 -9.72 -3.24
C LEU A 320 10.31 -11.02 -3.26
N PHE A 321 11.49 -11.01 -3.90
CA PHE A 321 12.40 -12.14 -3.87
C PHE A 321 12.84 -12.46 -2.44
N ALA A 322 13.24 -11.45 -1.67
CA ALA A 322 13.74 -11.62 -0.31
C ALA A 322 12.70 -12.28 0.60
N ILE A 323 11.46 -11.77 0.63
CA ILE A 323 10.41 -12.36 1.49
C ILE A 323 10.12 -13.83 1.12
N LEU A 324 10.21 -14.21 -0.16
CA LEU A 324 10.01 -15.57 -0.64
C LEU A 324 11.14 -16.53 -0.26
N MET A 325 12.29 -16.03 0.20
CA MET A 325 13.36 -16.88 0.73
C MET A 325 13.02 -17.46 2.11
N MET A 326 11.98 -16.93 2.78
CA MET A 326 11.41 -17.47 4.02
C MET A 326 12.45 -17.81 5.11
N ASN A 327 13.50 -16.98 5.24
CA ASN A 327 14.51 -17.12 6.28
C ASN A 327 14.52 -15.90 7.21
N THR A 328 15.07 -16.07 8.41
CA THR A 328 15.11 -15.05 9.47
C THR A 328 15.89 -13.78 9.11
N THR A 329 16.75 -13.83 8.09
CA THR A 329 17.50 -12.65 7.63
C THR A 329 16.70 -11.84 6.62
N ALA A 330 15.77 -12.49 5.92
CA ALA A 330 14.99 -11.89 4.84
C ALA A 330 13.58 -11.46 5.26
N MET A 331 13.06 -11.99 6.38
CA MET A 331 11.80 -11.62 7.04
C MET A 331 12.07 -10.77 8.29
#